data_AF-A0A511J3H0-F1
#
_entry.id   AF-A0A511J3H0-F1
#
_cell.length_a   1.000
_cell.length_b   1.000
_cell.length_c   1.000
_cell.angle_alpha   90.00
_cell.angle_beta   90.00
_cell.angle_gamma   90.00
#
_symmetry.space_group_name_H-M   'P 1'
#
loop_
_entity.id
_entity.type
_entity.pdbx_description
1 polymer ?
#
loop_
_entity_poly.entity_id
_entity_poly.type
_entity_poly.pdbx_seq_one_letter_code
_entity_poly.pdbx_strand_id
1 'polypeptide(L)'
;MYFTYHHVIKADLAIEAIYPSWFIIYVGFGVITVTAGNFFPIIGQIFFWISLTCYAFLLPIIIHRVFFVKNMAHPTLPLITIVAAPGSLCLTGYLKNFAHPSIYLVVLLFILSQILYFIVLSMLPKLLKLRFYPSYAAFTFPLVISATALFYAVRYFDALGMTNEYLNVLKLIELTIATGMVVYVLMHYVFFLLKEHGKTNNYFPKEI
;
A
#
# COMPACT_ATOMS: atom_id res chain seq x y z
N MET A 1 10.11 15.17 10.98
CA MET A 1 9.77 16.02 12.16
C MET A 1 9.10 17.35 11.78
N TYR A 2 9.54 18.08 10.75
CA TYR A 2 8.90 19.35 10.32
C TYR A 2 7.41 19.22 9.97
N PHE A 3 7.03 18.19 9.21
CA PHE A 3 5.63 17.94 8.82
C PHE A 3 4.71 17.75 10.03
N THR A 4 5.12 16.91 11.00
CA THR A 4 4.34 16.61 12.21
C THR A 4 4.13 17.85 13.07
N TYR A 5 5.19 18.65 13.29
CA TYR A 5 5.08 19.88 14.07
C TYR A 5 4.13 20.89 13.41
N HIS A 6 4.27 21.11 12.10
CA HIS A 6 3.53 22.18 11.43
C HIS A 6 2.08 21.82 11.08
N HIS A 7 1.80 20.55 10.79
CA HIS A 7 0.45 20.11 10.43
C HIS A 7 -0.30 19.51 11.63
N VAL A 8 0.33 18.72 12.49
CA VAL A 8 -0.38 18.01 13.58
C VAL A 8 -0.52 18.88 14.83
N ILE A 9 0.55 19.57 15.25
CA ILE A 9 0.58 20.26 16.55
C ILE A 9 0.12 21.73 16.42
N LYS A 10 0.45 22.40 15.32
CA LYS A 10 0.22 23.86 15.18
C LYS A 10 -1.10 24.25 14.51
N ALA A 11 -1.80 23.31 13.85
CA ALA A 11 -2.91 23.61 12.95
C ALA A 11 -4.30 23.17 13.45
N ASP A 12 -4.42 22.76 14.73
CA ASP A 12 -5.67 22.23 15.31
C ASP A 12 -6.31 21.18 14.37
N LEU A 13 -5.57 20.09 14.15
CA LEU A 13 -5.76 19.21 13.00
C LEU A 13 -7.14 18.53 13.05
N ALA A 14 -8.09 19.11 12.30
CA ALA A 14 -9.38 18.50 12.04
C ALA A 14 -9.16 17.12 11.42
N ILE A 15 -9.94 16.12 11.86
CA ILE A 15 -9.82 14.74 11.36
C ILE A 15 -9.94 14.70 9.82
N GLU A 16 -10.64 15.67 9.24
CA GLU A 16 -10.82 15.89 7.82
C GLU A 16 -9.52 16.13 7.03
N ALA A 17 -8.49 16.66 7.68
CA ALA A 17 -7.19 16.90 7.07
C ALA A 17 -6.31 15.63 7.00
N ILE A 18 -6.74 14.53 7.61
CA ILE A 18 -6.02 13.26 7.58
C ILE A 18 -6.37 12.50 6.30
N TYR A 19 -5.33 11.99 5.63
CA TYR A 19 -5.44 11.18 4.42
C TYR A 19 -4.69 9.86 4.57
N PRO A 20 -5.12 8.79 3.88
CA PRO A 20 -4.39 7.53 3.85
C PRO A 20 -2.92 7.64 3.43
N SER A 21 -2.56 8.69 2.67
CA SER A 21 -1.17 9.00 2.28
C SER A 21 -0.23 9.22 3.47
N TRP A 22 -0.73 9.48 4.68
CA TRP A 22 0.09 9.55 5.89
C TRP A 22 0.82 8.24 6.16
N PHE A 23 0.25 7.09 5.75
CA PHE A 23 0.98 5.83 5.81
C PHE A 23 2.27 5.84 5.00
N ILE A 24 2.34 6.59 3.88
CA ILE A 24 3.56 6.72 3.09
C ILE A 24 4.64 7.46 3.91
N ILE A 25 4.25 8.51 4.64
CA ILE A 25 5.18 9.33 5.43
C ILE A 25 5.68 8.58 6.66
N TYR A 26 4.78 7.94 7.41
CA TYR A 26 5.10 7.39 8.73
C TYR A 26 5.43 5.90 8.72
N VAL A 27 4.92 5.15 7.74
CA VAL A 27 5.13 3.70 7.62
C VAL A 27 5.91 3.33 6.35
N GLY A 28 6.12 4.27 5.42
CA GLY A 28 6.83 4.03 4.16
C GLY A 28 8.29 3.60 4.33
N PHE A 29 8.94 3.95 5.44
CA PHE A 29 10.26 3.42 5.78
C PHE A 29 10.27 1.88 5.94
N GLY A 30 9.10 1.25 6.10
CA GLY A 30 8.93 -0.20 6.05
C GLY A 30 9.45 -0.83 4.76
N VAL A 31 9.56 -0.07 3.67
CA VAL A 31 10.18 -0.54 2.41
C VAL A 31 11.65 -0.92 2.61
N ILE A 32 12.37 -0.25 3.51
CA ILE A 32 13.76 -0.59 3.87
C ILE A 32 13.82 -2.03 4.38
N THR A 33 12.82 -2.46 5.16
CA THR A 33 12.79 -3.82 5.72
C THR A 33 12.66 -4.85 4.60
N VAL A 34 11.89 -4.56 3.54
CA VAL A 34 11.71 -5.52 2.44
C VAL A 34 12.99 -5.71 1.62
N THR A 35 13.90 -4.72 1.61
CA THR A 35 15.14 -4.77 0.81
C THR A 35 16.38 -5.13 1.63
N ALA A 36 16.46 -4.69 2.89
CA ALA A 36 17.66 -4.80 3.72
C ALA A 36 18.04 -6.24 4.12
N GLY A 37 17.11 -7.19 4.10
CA GLY A 37 17.34 -8.55 4.61
C GLY A 37 18.52 -9.30 3.99
N ASN A 38 18.89 -9.00 2.74
CA ASN A 38 20.02 -9.64 2.07
C ASN A 38 21.36 -8.88 2.24
N PHE A 39 21.33 -7.66 2.79
CA PHE A 39 22.50 -6.79 2.88
C PHE A 39 22.85 -6.46 4.32
N PHE A 40 21.90 -5.90 5.08
CA PHE A 40 22.05 -5.46 6.46
C PHE A 40 20.78 -5.77 7.28
N PRO A 41 20.59 -7.04 7.71
CA PRO A 41 19.39 -7.46 8.43
C PRO A 41 19.08 -6.63 9.68
N ILE A 42 20.11 -6.16 10.39
CA ILE A 42 19.95 -5.32 11.59
C ILE A 42 19.21 -4.01 11.29
N ILE A 43 19.51 -3.37 10.15
CA ILE A 43 18.82 -2.16 9.71
C ILE A 43 17.35 -2.50 9.41
N GLY A 44 17.11 -3.62 8.72
CA GLY A 44 15.77 -4.09 8.44
C GLY A 44 14.95 -4.37 9.70
N GLN A 45 15.55 -4.95 10.75
CA GLN A 45 14.88 -5.21 12.03
C GLN A 45 14.55 -3.91 12.78
N ILE A 46 15.46 -2.94 12.83
CA ILE A 46 15.22 -1.63 13.47
C ILE A 46 14.05 -0.92 12.79
N PHE A 47 14.10 -0.81 11.46
CA PHE A 47 13.04 -0.13 10.70
C PHE A 47 11.73 -0.91 10.70
N PHE A 48 11.76 -2.23 10.89
CA PHE A 48 10.55 -3.04 11.09
C PHE A 48 9.81 -2.60 12.34
N TRP A 49 10.49 -2.53 13.49
CA TRP A 49 9.85 -2.12 14.75
C TRP A 49 9.31 -0.69 14.68
N ILE A 50 10.10 0.24 14.11
CA ILE A 50 9.64 1.62 13.92
C ILE A 50 8.36 1.65 13.07
N SER A 51 8.36 0.93 11.94
CA SER A 51 7.21 0.90 11.02
C SER A 51 5.99 0.25 11.64
N LEU A 52 6.17 -0.84 12.40
CA LEU A 52 5.09 -1.54 13.09
C LEU A 52 4.46 -0.66 14.18
N THR A 53 5.28 0.04 14.97
CA THR A 53 4.80 0.97 15.99
C THR A 53 4.01 2.12 15.36
N CYS A 54 4.56 2.77 14.33
CA CYS A 54 3.83 3.83 13.61
C CYS A 54 2.54 3.31 12.99
N TYR A 55 2.56 2.10 12.42
CA TYR A 55 1.38 1.47 11.86
C TYR A 55 0.28 1.25 12.90
N ALA A 56 0.63 0.72 14.08
CA ALA A 56 -0.33 0.47 15.16
C ALA A 56 -1.04 1.75 15.63
N PHE A 57 -0.32 2.88 15.68
CA PHE A 57 -0.93 4.17 16.04
C PHE A 57 -1.74 4.79 14.91
N LEU A 58 -1.25 4.75 13.66
CA LEU A 58 -1.93 5.40 12.53
C LEU A 58 -3.15 4.65 12.03
N LEU A 59 -3.17 3.31 12.12
CA LEU A 59 -4.27 2.49 11.62
C LEU A 59 -5.64 2.92 12.16
N PRO A 60 -5.90 2.98 13.49
CA PRO A 60 -7.22 3.35 13.99
C PRO A 60 -7.65 4.75 13.53
N ILE A 61 -6.71 5.70 13.46
CA ILE A 61 -6.97 7.07 13.02
C ILE A 61 -7.42 7.10 11.55
N ILE A 62 -6.69 6.40 10.67
CA ILE A 62 -7.01 6.37 9.24
C ILE A 62 -8.27 5.56 8.96
N ILE A 63 -8.50 4.46 9.68
CA ILE A 63 -9.76 3.70 9.58
C ILE A 63 -10.95 4.58 9.98
N HIS A 64 -10.84 5.30 11.10
CA HIS A 64 -11.88 6.25 11.53
C HIS A 64 -12.16 7.30 10.45
N ARG A 65 -11.09 7.91 9.91
CA ARG A 65 -11.19 8.91 8.84
C ARG A 65 -11.87 8.37 7.57
N VAL A 66 -11.42 7.23 7.06
CA VAL A 66 -11.89 6.67 5.78
C VAL A 66 -13.31 6.15 5.88
N PHE A 67 -13.65 5.43 6.96
CA PHE A 67 -14.90 4.67 7.03
C PHE A 67 -16.01 5.37 7.81
N PHE A 68 -15.71 6.30 8.73
CA PHE A 68 -16.71 6.94 9.59
C PHE A 68 -16.96 8.40 9.21
N VAL A 69 -15.91 9.21 9.10
CA VAL A 69 -16.03 10.64 8.76
C VAL A 69 -16.50 10.82 7.30
N LYS A 70 -15.95 10.00 6.39
CA LYS A 70 -16.24 10.05 4.94
C LYS A 70 -15.98 11.49 4.40
N ASN A 71 -16.48 11.83 3.21
CA ASN A 71 -16.29 13.17 2.59
C ASN A 71 -14.86 13.49 2.11
N MET A 72 -14.16 12.51 1.55
CA MET A 72 -12.93 12.76 0.80
C MET A 72 -13.25 13.34 -0.59
N ALA A 73 -12.46 14.32 -1.03
CA ALA A 73 -12.57 14.88 -2.38
C ALA A 73 -12.41 13.79 -3.45
N HIS A 74 -13.19 13.85 -4.54
CA HIS A 74 -13.15 12.84 -5.60
C HIS A 74 -11.74 12.46 -6.12
N PRO A 75 -10.80 13.42 -6.33
CA PRO A 75 -9.45 13.09 -6.77
C PRO A 75 -8.63 12.31 -5.73
N THR A 76 -8.98 12.35 -4.44
CA THR A 76 -8.23 11.68 -3.38
C THR A 76 -8.80 10.31 -3.01
N LEU A 77 -9.99 9.95 -3.50
CA LEU A 77 -10.60 8.63 -3.27
C LEU A 77 -9.70 7.44 -3.63
N PRO A 78 -8.90 7.46 -4.71
CA PRO A 78 -7.97 6.38 -4.99
C PRO A 78 -6.95 6.12 -3.85
N LEU A 79 -6.62 7.12 -3.02
CA LEU A 79 -5.70 6.95 -1.90
C LEU A 79 -6.22 5.98 -0.84
N ILE A 80 -7.53 5.69 -0.80
CA ILE A 80 -8.10 4.73 0.15
C ILE A 80 -7.42 3.36 0.05
N THR A 81 -6.97 2.96 -1.14
CA THR A 81 -6.30 1.66 -1.33
C THR A 81 -4.99 1.55 -0.54
N ILE A 82 -4.37 2.67 -0.15
CA ILE A 82 -3.15 2.69 0.67
C ILE A 82 -3.37 1.99 2.02
N VAL A 83 -4.60 1.93 2.53
CA VAL A 83 -4.92 1.26 3.80
C VAL A 83 -4.48 -0.21 3.83
N ALA A 84 -4.46 -0.92 2.71
CA ALA A 84 -4.03 -2.33 2.65
C ALA A 84 -2.50 -2.53 2.68
N ALA A 85 -1.72 -1.48 2.42
CA ALA A 85 -0.28 -1.61 2.25
C ALA A 85 0.51 -1.82 3.55
N PRO A 86 0.31 -1.06 4.65
CA PRO A 86 1.17 -1.09 5.82
C PRO A 86 1.30 -2.46 6.50
N GLY A 87 0.19 -3.17 6.69
CA GLY A 87 0.19 -4.51 7.30
C GLY A 87 0.99 -5.49 6.45
N SER A 88 0.72 -5.50 5.14
CA SER A 88 1.38 -6.35 4.16
C SER A 88 2.89 -6.05 4.07
N LEU A 89 3.26 -4.77 4.16
CA LEU A 89 4.63 -4.31 4.20
C LEU A 89 5.35 -4.79 5.46
N CYS A 90 4.71 -4.67 6.63
CA CYS A 90 5.24 -5.19 7.89
C CYS A 90 5.41 -6.71 7.85
N LEU A 91 4.41 -7.45 7.35
CA LEU A 91 4.49 -8.91 7.23
C LEU A 91 5.67 -9.35 6.34
N THR A 92 5.79 -8.75 5.17
CA THR A 92 6.89 -9.03 4.23
C THR A 92 8.24 -8.69 4.87
N GLY A 93 8.35 -7.53 5.51
CA GLY A 93 9.54 -7.11 6.24
C GLY A 93 9.92 -8.08 7.35
N TYR A 94 8.94 -8.52 8.15
CA TYR A 94 9.17 -9.43 9.25
C TYR A 94 9.74 -10.77 8.77
N LEU A 95 9.09 -11.37 7.76
CA LEU A 95 9.50 -12.66 7.21
C LEU A 95 10.86 -12.62 6.51
N LYS A 96 11.33 -11.45 6.07
CA LYS A 96 12.62 -11.31 5.38
C LYS A 96 13.81 -10.97 6.29
N ASN A 97 13.59 -10.43 7.48
CA ASN A 97 14.70 -9.94 8.33
C ASN A 97 14.90 -10.72 9.64
N PHE A 98 13.95 -11.58 10.00
CA PHE A 98 14.01 -12.35 11.24
C PHE A 98 14.23 -13.82 10.92
N ALA A 99 15.33 -14.39 11.42
CA ALA A 99 15.67 -15.79 11.22
C ALA A 99 14.68 -16.74 11.91
N HIS A 100 14.16 -16.33 13.07
CA HIS A 100 13.18 -17.08 13.87
C HIS A 100 11.97 -16.18 14.14
N PRO A 101 11.11 -15.93 13.14
CA PRO A 101 9.94 -15.09 13.34
C PRO A 101 8.92 -15.79 14.24
N SER A 102 8.28 -15.03 15.12
CA SER A 102 7.19 -15.51 15.96
C SER A 102 5.96 -15.81 15.11
N ILE A 103 5.50 -17.06 15.14
CA ILE A 103 4.30 -17.49 14.41
C ILE A 103 3.06 -16.65 14.76
N TYR A 104 2.94 -16.21 16.02
CA TYR A 104 1.81 -15.39 16.47
C TYR A 104 1.79 -14.04 15.76
N LEU A 105 2.94 -13.37 15.62
CA LEU A 105 3.03 -12.08 14.94
C LEU A 105 2.83 -12.24 13.43
N VAL A 106 3.36 -13.32 12.83
CA VAL A 106 3.13 -13.65 11.42
C VAL A 106 1.64 -13.82 11.15
N VAL A 107 0.94 -14.64 11.95
CA VAL A 107 -0.50 -14.91 11.77
C VAL A 107 -1.34 -13.65 12.01
N LEU A 108 -1.01 -12.84 13.02
CA LEU A 108 -1.68 -11.57 13.28
C LEU A 108 -1.57 -10.62 12.08
N LEU A 109 -0.34 -10.39 11.58
CA LEU A 109 -0.10 -9.52 10.44
C LEU A 109 -0.72 -10.08 9.16
N PHE A 110 -0.69 -11.40 8.98
CA PHE A 110 -1.32 -12.09 7.85
C PHE A 110 -2.83 -11.86 7.80
N ILE A 111 -3.55 -12.17 8.89
CA ILE A 111 -5.00 -11.99 8.96
C ILE A 111 -5.37 -10.52 8.76
N LEU A 112 -4.67 -9.61 9.45
CA LEU A 112 -4.93 -8.18 9.33
C LEU A 112 -4.72 -7.67 7.89
N SER A 113 -3.63 -8.10 7.24
CA SER A 113 -3.32 -7.71 5.86
C SER A 113 -4.37 -8.21 4.88
N GLN A 114 -4.80 -9.47 5.03
CA GLN A 114 -5.81 -10.09 4.18
C GLN A 114 -7.17 -9.41 4.35
N ILE A 115 -7.61 -9.13 5.58
CA ILE A 115 -8.86 -8.39 5.83
C ILE A 115 -8.84 -7.03 5.13
N LEU A 116 -7.78 -6.25 5.32
CA LEU A 116 -7.67 -4.91 4.71
C LEU A 116 -7.58 -4.99 3.17
N TYR A 117 -6.89 -6.00 2.63
CA TYR A 117 -6.83 -6.25 1.20
C TYR A 117 -8.22 -6.54 0.61
N PHE A 118 -9.00 -7.44 1.21
CA PHE A 118 -10.35 -7.74 0.74
C PHE A 118 -11.31 -6.54 0.87
N ILE A 119 -11.18 -5.74 1.93
CA ILE A 119 -11.91 -4.48 2.05
C ILE A 119 -11.57 -3.56 0.86
N VAL A 120 -10.28 -3.38 0.55
CA VAL A 120 -9.84 -2.57 -0.59
C VAL A 120 -10.36 -3.13 -1.92
N LEU A 121 -10.30 -4.45 -2.13
CA LEU A 121 -10.85 -5.09 -3.33
C LEU A 121 -12.36 -4.84 -3.48
N SER A 122 -13.13 -4.88 -2.39
CA SER A 122 -14.57 -4.61 -2.43
C SER A 122 -14.90 -3.17 -2.84
N MET A 123 -14.00 -2.23 -2.56
CA MET A 123 -14.15 -0.81 -2.92
C MET A 123 -13.67 -0.52 -4.34
N LEU A 124 -12.75 -1.33 -4.86
CA LEU A 124 -12.08 -1.13 -6.14
C LEU A 124 -13.05 -0.96 -7.33
N PRO A 125 -14.14 -1.74 -7.50
CA PRO A 125 -15.10 -1.53 -8.60
C PRO A 125 -15.75 -0.14 -8.61
N LYS A 126 -15.94 0.48 -7.43
CA LYS A 126 -16.47 1.85 -7.33
C LYS A 126 -15.38 2.88 -7.66
N LEU A 127 -14.16 2.65 -7.21
CA LEU A 127 -13.02 3.54 -7.43
C LEU A 127 -12.57 3.57 -8.90
N LEU A 128 -12.61 2.44 -9.60
CA LEU A 128 -12.27 2.33 -11.03
C LEU A 128 -13.30 2.97 -11.97
N LYS A 129 -14.51 3.29 -11.47
CA LYS A 129 -15.53 4.03 -12.25
C LYS A 129 -15.32 5.54 -12.22
N LEU A 130 -14.38 6.05 -11.42
CA LEU A 130 -14.04 7.47 -11.40
C LEU A 130 -13.42 7.88 -12.73
N ARG A 131 -13.49 9.17 -13.07
CA ARG A 131 -12.62 9.71 -14.13
C ARG A 131 -11.15 9.49 -13.73
N PHE A 132 -10.28 9.37 -14.73
CA PHE A 132 -8.86 9.23 -14.48
C PHE A 132 -8.33 10.42 -13.66
N TYR A 133 -7.57 10.09 -12.61
CA TYR A 133 -6.80 11.04 -11.82
C TYR A 133 -5.38 10.46 -11.66
N PRO A 134 -4.33 11.30 -11.56
CA PRO A 134 -2.99 10.81 -11.22
C PRO A 134 -2.93 10.02 -9.90
N SER A 135 -3.90 10.22 -8.99
CA SER A 135 -4.01 9.39 -7.78
C SER A 135 -4.32 7.92 -8.05
N TYR A 136 -4.68 7.50 -9.28
CA TYR A 136 -4.81 6.10 -9.68
C TYR A 136 -3.52 5.29 -9.44
N ALA A 137 -2.35 5.95 -9.38
CA ALA A 137 -1.11 5.31 -8.96
C ALA A 137 -1.23 4.59 -7.60
N ALA A 138 -2.10 5.07 -6.71
CA ALA A 138 -2.35 4.44 -5.41
C ALA A 138 -2.95 3.03 -5.50
N PHE A 139 -3.52 2.62 -6.64
CA PHE A 139 -4.02 1.25 -6.83
C PHE A 139 -2.91 0.21 -6.99
N THR A 140 -1.67 0.63 -7.23
CA THR A 140 -0.57 -0.28 -7.57
C THR A 140 0.09 -0.87 -6.32
N PHE A 141 0.92 -0.07 -5.63
CA PHE A 141 1.74 -0.51 -4.50
C PHE A 141 0.98 -1.34 -3.46
N PRO A 142 -0.23 -0.94 -2.99
CA PRO A 142 -0.97 -1.73 -2.00
C PRO A 142 -1.33 -3.13 -2.48
N LEU A 143 -1.79 -3.30 -3.72
CA LEU A 143 -2.15 -4.62 -4.23
C LEU A 143 -0.92 -5.50 -4.45
N VAL A 144 0.18 -4.91 -4.96
CA VAL A 144 1.44 -5.62 -5.19
C VAL A 144 2.07 -6.07 -3.87
N ILE A 145 2.13 -5.20 -2.85
CA ILE A 145 2.72 -5.56 -1.56
C ILE A 145 1.83 -6.56 -0.80
N SER A 146 0.50 -6.51 -0.94
CA SER A 146 -0.40 -7.54 -0.40
C SER A 146 -0.16 -8.91 -1.02
N ALA A 147 -0.11 -9.00 -2.37
CA ALA A 147 0.21 -10.24 -3.06
C ALA A 147 1.60 -10.78 -2.69
N THR A 148 2.57 -9.89 -2.52
CA THR A 148 3.93 -10.23 -2.07
C THR A 148 3.90 -10.79 -0.64
N ALA A 149 3.16 -10.14 0.27
CA ALA A 149 3.04 -10.57 1.65
C ALA A 149 2.39 -11.95 1.76
N LEU A 150 1.33 -12.22 0.99
CA LEU A 150 0.72 -13.53 0.89
C LEU A 150 1.72 -14.57 0.35
N PHE A 151 2.49 -14.24 -0.69
CA PHE A 151 3.51 -15.15 -1.22
C PHE A 151 4.53 -15.58 -0.15
N TYR A 152 5.09 -14.63 0.61
CA TYR A 152 6.04 -14.95 1.68
C TYR A 152 5.37 -15.68 2.86
N ALA A 153 4.13 -15.34 3.20
CA ALA A 153 3.39 -16.02 4.26
C ALA A 153 3.10 -17.48 3.91
N VAL A 154 2.64 -17.77 2.69
CA VAL A 154 2.43 -19.16 2.21
C VAL A 154 3.72 -19.95 2.26
N ARG A 155 4.82 -19.39 1.74
CA ARG A 155 6.13 -20.05 1.80
C ARG A 155 6.58 -20.31 3.24
N TYR A 156 6.30 -19.40 4.16
CA TYR A 156 6.60 -19.58 5.58
C TYR A 156 5.77 -20.71 6.19
N PHE A 157 4.46 -20.77 5.92
CA PHE A 157 3.60 -21.85 6.41
C PHE A 157 3.97 -23.21 5.81
N ASP A 158 4.31 -23.26 4.52
CA ASP A 158 4.79 -24.47 3.85
C ASP A 158 6.08 -24.99 4.51
N ALA A 159 7.01 -24.11 4.87
CA ALA A 159 8.25 -24.47 5.58
C ALA A 159 8.01 -25.01 6.99
N LEU A 160 6.87 -24.70 7.61
CA LEU A 160 6.43 -25.25 8.89
C LEU A 160 5.63 -26.56 8.74
N GLY A 161 5.46 -27.08 7.52
CA GLY A 161 4.60 -28.24 7.25
C GLY A 161 3.10 -27.93 7.28
N MET A 162 2.71 -26.65 7.32
CA MET A 162 1.32 -26.17 7.31
C MET A 162 0.85 -25.85 5.89
N THR A 163 1.17 -26.73 4.94
CA THR A 163 0.85 -26.54 3.51
C THR A 163 -0.66 -26.51 3.29
N ASN A 164 -1.14 -25.54 2.51
CA ASN A 164 -2.56 -25.39 2.21
C ASN A 164 -2.77 -25.01 0.74
N GLU A 165 -3.49 -25.85 -0.01
CA GLU A 165 -3.76 -25.63 -1.44
C GLU A 165 -4.61 -24.37 -1.70
N TYR A 166 -5.58 -24.06 -0.84
CA TYR A 166 -6.40 -22.85 -0.96
C TYR A 166 -5.55 -21.58 -0.87
N LEU A 167 -4.55 -21.56 0.00
CA LEU A 167 -3.63 -20.43 0.10
C LEU A 167 -2.73 -20.31 -1.14
N ASN A 168 -2.33 -21.43 -1.75
CA ASN A 168 -1.57 -21.42 -3.00
C ASN A 168 -2.40 -20.89 -4.18
N VAL A 169 -3.67 -21.25 -4.26
CA VAL A 169 -4.60 -20.68 -5.26
C VAL A 169 -4.81 -19.19 -5.00
N LEU A 170 -5.06 -18.80 -3.74
CA LEU A 170 -5.26 -17.40 -3.36
C LEU A 170 -4.05 -16.53 -3.73
N LYS A 171 -2.84 -17.04 -3.51
CA LYS A 171 -1.58 -16.37 -3.89
C LYS A 171 -1.52 -16.07 -5.39
N LEU A 172 -1.96 -17.01 -6.24
CA LEU A 172 -2.01 -16.79 -7.69
C LEU A 172 -3.10 -15.79 -8.09
N ILE A 173 -4.24 -15.81 -7.40
CA ILE A 173 -5.32 -14.84 -7.62
C ILE A 173 -4.85 -13.42 -7.30
N GLU A 174 -4.26 -13.21 -6.11
CA GLU A 174 -3.76 -11.89 -5.71
C GLU A 174 -2.65 -11.38 -6.64
N LEU A 175 -1.73 -12.27 -7.05
CA LEU A 175 -0.70 -11.93 -8.03
C LEU A 175 -1.31 -11.47 -9.35
N THR A 176 -2.30 -12.20 -9.86
CA THR A 176 -2.97 -11.87 -11.13
C THR A 176 -3.70 -10.52 -11.04
N ILE A 177 -4.40 -10.27 -9.93
CA ILE A 177 -5.08 -9.00 -9.68
C ILE A 177 -4.07 -7.85 -9.62
N ALA A 178 -2.97 -8.03 -8.88
CA ALA A 178 -1.93 -7.02 -8.73
C ALA A 178 -1.28 -6.68 -10.08
N THR A 179 -0.90 -7.69 -10.88
CA THR A 179 -0.32 -7.49 -12.21
C THR A 179 -1.31 -6.81 -13.15
N GLY A 180 -2.56 -7.27 -13.19
CA GLY A 180 -3.62 -6.65 -14.00
C GLY A 180 -3.84 -5.18 -13.65
N MET A 181 -3.84 -4.83 -12.35
CA MET A 181 -3.97 -3.44 -11.90
C MET A 181 -2.80 -2.57 -12.34
N VAL A 182 -1.56 -3.07 -12.22
CA VAL A 182 -0.37 -2.31 -12.65
C VAL A 182 -0.44 -2.00 -14.14
N VAL A 183 -0.79 -2.99 -14.98
CA VAL A 183 -0.96 -2.79 -16.42
C VAL A 183 -2.10 -1.80 -16.70
N TYR A 184 -3.23 -1.93 -15.99
CA TYR A 184 -4.35 -1.01 -16.11
C TYR A 184 -3.97 0.44 -15.83
N VAL A 185 -3.27 0.70 -14.70
CA VAL A 185 -2.82 2.04 -14.33
C VAL A 185 -1.79 2.56 -15.35
N LEU A 186 -0.85 1.71 -15.78
CA LEU A 186 0.15 2.08 -16.79
C LEU A 186 -0.50 2.56 -18.09
N MET A 187 -1.50 1.83 -18.62
CA MET A 187 -2.20 2.21 -19.84
C MET A 187 -2.86 3.60 -19.71
N HIS A 188 -3.49 3.89 -18.56
CA HIS A 188 -4.10 5.20 -18.33
C HIS A 188 -3.07 6.33 -18.31
N TYR A 189 -1.92 6.10 -17.69
CA TYR A 189 -0.83 7.06 -17.67
C TYR A 189 -0.23 7.30 -19.06
N VAL A 190 -0.01 6.24 -19.84
CA VAL A 190 0.49 6.36 -21.22
C VAL A 190 -0.49 7.16 -22.06
N PHE A 191 -1.79 6.85 -22.01
CA PHE A 191 -2.81 7.61 -22.74
C PHE A 191 -2.87 9.08 -22.31
N PHE A 192 -2.78 9.34 -21.01
CA PHE A 192 -2.75 10.71 -20.47
C PHE A 192 -1.54 11.50 -20.99
N LEU A 193 -0.33 10.91 -20.92
CA LEU A 193 0.90 11.57 -21.36
C LEU A 193 0.92 11.80 -22.88
N LEU A 194 0.47 10.83 -23.68
CA LEU A 194 0.36 10.98 -25.14
C LEU A 194 -0.62 12.10 -25.52
N LYS A 195 -1.77 12.16 -24.85
CA LYS A 195 -2.76 13.22 -25.07
C LYS A 195 -2.21 14.60 -24.73
N GLU A 196 -1.45 14.72 -23.64
CA GLU A 196 -0.88 15.99 -23.22
C GLU A 196 0.26 16.43 -24.14
N HIS A 197 1.15 15.52 -24.53
CA HIS A 197 2.22 15.79 -25.48
C HIS A 197 1.70 16.23 -26.86
N GLY A 198 0.64 15.57 -27.36
CA GLY A 198 -0.02 15.95 -28.62
C GLY A 198 -0.67 17.34 -28.58
N LYS A 199 -1.11 17.81 -27.40
CA LYS A 199 -1.59 19.19 -27.23
C LYS A 199 -0.43 20.18 -27.23
N THR A 200 0.65 19.89 -26.52
CA THR A 200 1.82 20.78 -26.44
C THR A 200 2.42 21.03 -27.82
N ASN A 201 2.45 20.02 -28.69
CA ASN A 201 2.96 20.14 -30.07
C ASN A 201 2.08 21.01 -30.99
N ASN A 202 0.83 21.30 -30.62
CA ASN A 202 -0.05 22.22 -31.35
C ASN A 202 0.08 23.69 -30.87
N TYR A 203 0.74 23.94 -29.73
CA TYR A 203 1.01 25.29 -29.23
C TYR A 203 2.35 25.86 -29.67
N PHE A 204 3.28 25.02 -30.12
CA PHE A 204 4.47 25.45 -30.84
C PHE A 204 4.14 25.44 -32.34
N PRO A 205 3.99 26.60 -33.01
CA PRO A 205 3.93 26.59 -34.46
C PRO A 205 5.20 25.91 -34.96
N LYS A 206 5.04 24.99 -35.92
CA LYS A 206 6.18 24.44 -36.66
C LYS A 206 6.93 25.64 -37.22
N GLU A 207 8.09 25.97 -36.64
CA GLU A 207 8.96 26.98 -37.22
C GLU A 207 9.29 26.55 -38.65
N ILE A 208 9.13 27.51 -39.55
CA ILE A 208 9.22 27.42 -41.00
C ILE A 208 10.65 27.09 -41.42
#